data_AF-A0A1F8SHL3-F1
#
_entry.id   AF-A0A1F8SHL3-F1
#
_cell.length_a   1.000
_cell.length_b   1.000
_cell.length_c   1.000
_cell.angle_alpha   90.00
_cell.angle_beta   90.00
_cell.angle_gamma   90.00
#
_symmetry.space_group_name_H-M   'P 1'
#
loop_
_entity.id
_entity.type
_entity.pdbx_description
1 polymer ?
#
loop_
_entity_poly.entity_id
_entity_poly.type
_entity_poly.pdbx_seq_one_letter_code
_entity_poly.pdbx_strand_id
1 'polypeptide(L)'
;MLSFDYPGAWSDARFDVVSSFSSVIVYLSTAHLSDPCSRTTGSIVCNRNPVSALGPDGVLVEWSRRSFPGWVFDPTQGRRTSIGGRAATLELVDPSEGTCQPVGGERELVVTIDDVIPDWNWTEMRACLRGPSLDDLQAQIEAMLATVTWNQ
;
A
#
# COMPACT_ATOMS: atom_id res chain seq x y z
N MET A 1 9.12 -3.39 13.97
CA MET A 1 9.12 -3.90 12.58
C MET A 1 7.73 -4.41 12.21
N LEU A 2 7.28 -4.10 10.98
CA LEU A 2 6.03 -4.60 10.41
C LEU A 2 6.23 -6.03 9.88
N SER A 3 5.30 -6.94 10.16
CA SER A 3 5.28 -8.31 9.63
C SER A 3 3.85 -8.73 9.31
N PHE A 4 3.66 -9.48 8.22
CA PHE A 4 2.36 -9.99 7.77
C PHE A 4 2.60 -11.16 6.79
N ASP A 5 1.59 -12.01 6.63
CA ASP A 5 1.53 -13.08 5.64
C ASP A 5 0.71 -12.64 4.43
N TYR A 6 1.03 -13.15 3.25
CA TYR A 6 0.32 -12.86 2.00
C TYR A 6 0.20 -14.11 1.12
N PRO A 7 -0.72 -14.15 0.15
CA PRO A 7 -0.88 -15.28 -0.74
C PRO A 7 0.43 -15.64 -1.47
N GLY A 8 0.80 -16.93 -1.48
CA GLY A 8 2.04 -17.39 -2.11
C GLY A 8 2.13 -17.21 -3.63
N ALA A 9 1.03 -16.80 -4.28
CA ALA A 9 1.02 -16.40 -5.68
C ALA A 9 1.52 -14.97 -5.91
N TRP A 10 1.66 -14.16 -4.85
CA TRP A 10 2.19 -12.81 -4.95
C TRP A 10 3.70 -12.83 -4.78
N SER A 11 4.39 -12.04 -5.59
CA SER A 11 5.81 -11.75 -5.43
C SER A 11 5.99 -10.48 -4.59
N ASP A 12 7.08 -10.39 -3.83
CA ASP A 12 7.47 -9.17 -3.13
C ASP A 12 8.74 -8.57 -3.72
N ALA A 13 8.86 -7.23 -3.67
CA ALA A 13 10.07 -6.52 -4.00
C ALA A 13 10.25 -5.30 -3.10
N ARG A 14 11.50 -5.04 -2.72
CA ARG A 14 11.87 -3.85 -1.95
C ARG A 14 12.77 -2.99 -2.82
N PHE A 15 12.31 -1.77 -3.08
CA PHE A 15 13.06 -0.75 -3.80
C PHE A 15 13.30 0.42 -2.86
N ASP A 16 14.45 1.08 -3.00
CA ASP A 16 14.76 2.30 -2.25
C ASP A 16 13.98 3.48 -2.85
N VAL A 17 12.70 3.58 -2.47
CA VAL A 17 11.77 4.64 -2.87
C VAL A 17 11.48 5.52 -1.65
N VAL A 18 12.20 6.63 -1.57
CA VAL A 18 12.15 7.55 -0.44
C VAL A 18 11.88 8.97 -0.94
N SER A 19 11.05 9.69 -0.22
CA SER A 19 10.80 11.12 -0.36
C SER A 19 10.92 11.80 1.00
N SER A 20 10.78 13.13 1.05
CA SER A 20 10.80 13.89 2.32
C SER A 20 9.69 13.51 3.29
N PHE A 21 8.60 12.87 2.81
CA PHE A 21 7.40 12.57 3.61
C PHE A 21 6.97 11.10 3.56
N SER A 22 7.71 10.26 2.82
CA SER A 22 7.35 8.85 2.67
C SER A 22 8.54 7.96 2.39
N SER A 23 8.46 6.73 2.85
CA SER A 23 9.37 5.67 2.44
C SER A 23 8.58 4.39 2.18
N VAL A 24 8.80 3.77 1.04
CA VAL A 24 8.17 2.47 0.73
C VAL A 24 8.89 1.38 1.52
N ILE A 25 8.10 0.51 2.14
CA ILE A 25 8.58 -0.65 2.89
C ILE A 25 8.73 -1.84 1.93
N VAL A 26 7.68 -2.15 1.18
CA VAL A 26 7.63 -3.29 0.25
C VAL A 26 6.47 -3.13 -0.75
N TYR A 27 6.70 -3.64 -1.96
CA TYR A 27 5.64 -3.88 -2.94
C TYR A 27 5.30 -5.38 -2.98
N LEU A 28 4.03 -5.71 -3.13
CA LEU A 28 3.55 -7.06 -3.42
C LEU A 28 2.76 -7.04 -4.72
N SER A 29 2.90 -8.04 -5.58
CA SER A 29 2.06 -8.14 -6.77
C SER A 29 1.98 -9.54 -7.35
N THR A 30 0.86 -9.85 -8.00
CA THR A 30 0.73 -10.99 -8.91
C THR A 30 1.41 -10.74 -10.27
N ALA A 31 1.70 -9.47 -10.60
CA ALA A 31 2.44 -9.07 -11.79
C ALA A 31 3.93 -8.91 -11.48
N HIS A 32 4.76 -8.87 -12.53
CA HIS A 32 6.19 -8.67 -12.39
C HIS A 32 6.51 -7.28 -11.83
N LEU A 33 7.24 -7.25 -10.71
CA LEU A 33 7.70 -6.03 -10.05
C LEU A 33 9.01 -5.52 -10.67
N SER A 34 9.12 -4.22 -10.88
CA SER A 34 10.30 -3.55 -11.42
C SER A 34 10.61 -2.27 -10.65
N ASP A 35 11.88 -1.89 -10.60
CA ASP A 35 12.29 -0.71 -9.84
C ASP A 35 11.67 0.57 -10.43
N PRO A 36 10.82 1.27 -9.67
CA PRO A 36 10.12 2.46 -10.16
C PRO A 36 11.07 3.66 -10.32
N CYS A 37 12.32 3.56 -9.82
CA CYS A 37 13.27 4.65 -9.81
C CYS A 37 14.28 4.54 -10.96
N SER A 38 14.62 5.69 -11.54
CA SER A 38 15.81 5.88 -12.36
C SER A 38 16.89 6.52 -11.50
N ARG A 39 18.04 5.84 -11.40
CA ARG A 39 19.19 6.34 -10.63
C ARG A 39 20.31 6.71 -11.58
N THR A 40 20.75 7.96 -11.51
CA THR A 40 21.94 8.47 -12.21
C THR A 40 22.92 9.02 -11.19
N THR A 41 24.15 9.33 -11.62
CA THR A 41 25.15 9.96 -10.75
C THR A 41 24.63 11.33 -10.30
N GLY A 42 24.15 11.41 -9.05
CA GLY A 42 23.66 12.64 -8.42
C GLY A 42 22.16 12.88 -8.49
N SER A 43 21.35 11.97 -9.05
CA SER A 43 19.89 12.11 -9.05
C SER A 43 19.15 10.78 -8.98
N ILE A 44 18.04 10.77 -8.26
CA ILE A 44 17.11 9.65 -8.15
C ILE A 44 15.71 10.21 -8.46
N VAL A 45 15.04 9.61 -9.44
CA VAL A 45 13.67 9.97 -9.82
C VAL A 45 12.80 8.72 -9.82
N CYS A 46 11.82 8.68 -8.93
CA CYS A 46 10.89 7.57 -8.77
C CYS A 46 9.49 8.00 -9.24
N ASN A 47 9.27 7.96 -10.55
CA ASN A 47 8.03 8.43 -11.19
C ASN A 47 7.36 7.36 -12.06
N ARG A 48 7.88 6.12 -12.06
CA ARG A 48 7.25 4.98 -12.73
C ARG A 48 6.45 4.18 -11.72
N ASN A 49 5.49 3.40 -12.22
CA ASN A 49 4.84 2.38 -11.42
C ASN A 49 5.77 1.16 -11.25
N PRO A 50 5.66 0.45 -10.11
CA PRO A 50 6.41 -0.78 -9.85
C PRO A 50 5.93 -1.95 -10.72
N VAL A 51 4.75 -1.84 -11.34
CA VAL A 51 4.21 -2.78 -12.33
C VAL A 51 3.82 -2.00 -13.59
N SER A 52 3.97 -2.60 -14.77
CA SER A 52 3.55 -1.96 -16.02
C SER A 52 2.03 -2.00 -16.23
N ALA A 53 1.40 -3.12 -15.87
CA ALA A 53 -0.04 -3.33 -15.93
C ALA A 53 -0.43 -4.54 -15.08
N LEU A 54 -1.64 -4.53 -14.52
CA LEU A 54 -2.26 -5.68 -13.90
C LEU A 54 -2.96 -6.54 -14.95
N GLY A 55 -2.78 -7.85 -14.86
CA GLY A 55 -3.60 -8.82 -15.59
C GLY A 55 -4.96 -9.04 -14.92
N PRO A 56 -5.83 -9.87 -15.51
CA PRO A 56 -7.05 -10.33 -14.84
C PRO A 56 -6.74 -10.91 -13.46
N ASP A 57 -7.57 -10.61 -12.47
CA ASP A 57 -7.37 -10.96 -11.06
C ASP A 57 -6.01 -10.46 -10.50
N GLY A 58 -5.57 -9.32 -11.03
CA GLY A 58 -4.30 -8.70 -10.70
C GLY A 58 -4.36 -7.91 -9.39
N VAL A 59 -3.27 -7.96 -8.63
CA VAL A 59 -3.10 -7.20 -7.38
C VAL A 59 -1.76 -6.48 -7.43
N LEU A 60 -1.74 -5.21 -7.01
CA LEU A 60 -0.55 -4.49 -6.57
C LEU A 60 -0.82 -3.93 -5.18
N VAL A 61 0.07 -4.20 -4.23
CA VAL A 61 0.06 -3.63 -2.89
C VAL A 61 1.34 -2.83 -2.68
N GLU A 62 1.22 -1.63 -2.12
CA GLU A 62 2.32 -0.83 -1.58
C GLU A 62 2.12 -0.68 -0.08
N TRP A 63 3.11 -1.12 0.71
CA TRP A 63 3.24 -0.73 2.11
C TRP A 63 4.23 0.42 2.21
N SER A 64 3.85 1.52 2.87
CA SER A 64 4.73 2.67 3.06
C SER A 64 4.64 3.22 4.48
N ARG A 65 5.72 3.84 4.94
CA ARG A 65 5.68 4.78 6.06
C ARG A 65 5.49 6.17 5.52
N ARG A 66 4.62 6.92 6.16
CA ARG A 66 4.32 8.31 5.84
C ARG A 66 4.56 9.18 7.08
N SER A 67 4.86 10.43 6.84
CA SER A 67 5.06 11.43 7.88
C SER A 67 4.70 12.80 7.33
N PHE A 68 3.91 13.58 8.07
CA PHE A 68 3.62 14.94 7.66
C PHE A 68 3.44 15.85 8.90
N PRO A 69 4.13 16.99 8.99
CA PRO A 69 4.00 17.87 10.15
C PRO A 69 2.56 18.32 10.43
N GLY A 70 2.09 18.06 11.65
CA GLY A 70 0.73 18.42 12.08
C GLY A 70 -0.37 17.48 11.56
N TRP A 71 -0.02 16.37 10.92
CA TRP A 71 -0.98 15.32 10.61
C TRP A 71 -1.56 14.73 11.90
N VAL A 72 -2.85 14.41 11.87
CA VAL A 72 -3.57 13.75 12.94
C VAL A 72 -4.44 12.67 12.31
N PHE A 73 -4.48 11.50 12.94
CA PHE A 73 -5.33 10.41 12.50
C PHE A 73 -6.81 10.82 12.52
N ASP A 74 -7.47 10.78 11.35
CA ASP A 74 -8.91 10.98 11.22
C ASP A 74 -9.62 9.62 11.18
N PRO A 75 -10.30 9.20 12.27
CA PRO A 75 -11.01 7.93 12.29
C PRO A 75 -12.29 7.90 11.47
N THR A 76 -12.72 9.03 10.91
CA THR A 76 -13.95 9.16 10.10
C THR A 76 -13.67 8.99 8.61
N GLN A 77 -12.41 8.99 8.20
CA GLN A 77 -11.99 8.78 6.82
C GLN A 77 -12.03 7.28 6.47
N GLY A 78 -13.20 6.80 6.04
CA GLY A 78 -13.43 5.40 5.66
C GLY A 78 -13.97 4.54 6.81
N ARG A 79 -13.93 3.22 6.63
CA ARG A 79 -14.38 2.25 7.64
C ARG A 79 -13.34 2.11 8.74
N ARG A 80 -13.69 2.48 9.97
CA ARG A 80 -12.85 2.25 11.14
C ARG A 80 -12.61 0.75 11.36
N THR A 81 -11.37 0.38 11.67
CA THR A 81 -10.92 -0.99 11.96
C THR A 81 -9.74 -0.98 12.93
N SER A 82 -9.15 -2.16 13.21
CA SER A 82 -7.87 -2.30 13.91
C SER A 82 -6.96 -3.27 13.17
N ILE A 83 -5.68 -2.93 13.06
CA ILE A 83 -4.67 -3.72 12.34
C ILE A 83 -3.45 -3.89 13.24
N GLY A 84 -3.14 -5.15 13.59
CA GLY A 84 -2.11 -5.48 14.57
C GLY A 84 -2.29 -4.78 15.93
N GLY A 85 -3.53 -4.48 16.33
CA GLY A 85 -3.83 -3.77 17.57
C GLY A 85 -3.68 -2.24 17.51
N ARG A 86 -3.38 -1.66 16.35
CA ARG A 86 -3.38 -0.20 16.13
C ARG A 86 -4.71 0.28 15.57
N ALA A 87 -5.05 1.53 15.80
CA ALA A 87 -6.21 2.17 15.19
C ALA A 87 -5.97 2.33 13.68
N ALA A 88 -6.97 2.03 12.87
CA ALA A 88 -6.85 2.15 11.43
C ALA A 88 -8.18 2.49 10.77
N THR A 89 -8.12 3.00 9.54
CA THR A 89 -9.25 3.10 8.63
C THR A 89 -8.96 2.33 7.34
N LEU A 90 -10.01 1.81 6.72
CA LEU A 90 -9.98 1.21 5.39
C LEU A 90 -10.96 1.96 4.51
N GLU A 91 -10.44 2.56 3.46
CA GLU A 91 -11.16 3.38 2.50
C GLU A 91 -11.18 2.70 1.13
N LEU A 92 -12.36 2.69 0.49
CA LEU A 92 -12.51 2.39 -0.92
C LEU A 92 -12.43 3.72 -1.66
N VAL A 93 -11.35 3.95 -2.41
CA VAL A 93 -11.10 5.25 -3.02
C VAL A 93 -11.98 5.43 -4.25
N ASP A 94 -12.52 6.63 -4.44
CA ASP A 94 -13.23 6.98 -5.66
C ASP A 94 -12.29 6.85 -6.87
N PRO A 95 -12.69 6.16 -7.95
CA PRO A 95 -11.83 5.98 -9.13
C PRO A 95 -11.30 7.28 -9.75
N SER A 96 -11.96 8.43 -9.54
CA SER A 96 -11.51 9.74 -10.01
C SER A 96 -10.39 10.37 -9.17
N GLU A 97 -10.22 9.90 -7.94
CA GLU A 97 -9.18 10.33 -6.99
C GLU A 97 -8.06 9.28 -6.87
N GLY A 98 -8.29 8.09 -7.41
CA GLY A 98 -7.39 6.96 -7.37
C GLY A 98 -6.12 7.13 -8.21
N THR A 99 -5.09 6.39 -7.81
CA THR A 99 -3.79 6.29 -8.47
C THR A 99 -3.61 4.99 -9.24
N CYS A 100 -4.58 4.07 -9.16
CA CYS A 100 -4.48 2.74 -9.74
C CYS A 100 -4.79 2.65 -11.25
N GLN A 101 -5.39 3.68 -11.85
CA GLN A 101 -5.76 3.69 -13.28
C GLN A 101 -4.57 3.43 -14.24
N PRO A 102 -3.37 4.03 -14.06
CA PRO A 102 -2.24 3.81 -14.96
C PRO A 102 -1.72 2.38 -15.00
N VAL A 103 -2.03 1.54 -14.00
CA VAL A 103 -1.69 0.11 -13.99
C VAL A 103 -2.90 -0.77 -14.34
N GLY A 104 -4.02 -0.19 -14.74
CA GLY A 104 -5.26 -0.90 -15.05
C GLY A 104 -6.01 -1.41 -13.81
N GLY A 105 -5.75 -0.83 -12.63
CA GLY A 105 -6.53 -1.13 -11.44
C GLY A 105 -7.94 -0.53 -11.54
N GLU A 106 -8.93 -1.32 -11.16
CA GLU A 106 -10.36 -1.02 -11.22
C GLU A 106 -10.96 -0.76 -9.83
N ARG A 107 -10.26 -1.21 -8.78
CA ARG A 107 -10.59 -0.93 -7.39
C ARG A 107 -9.33 -0.54 -6.63
N GLU A 108 -9.44 0.51 -5.82
CA GLU A 108 -8.35 0.99 -4.98
C GLU A 108 -8.77 0.98 -3.52
N LEU A 109 -7.95 0.36 -2.68
CA LEU A 109 -8.11 0.37 -1.23
C LEU A 109 -6.95 1.13 -0.60
N VAL A 110 -7.26 2.01 0.35
CA VAL A 110 -6.27 2.68 1.17
C VAL A 110 -6.54 2.33 2.62
N VAL A 111 -5.49 1.90 3.30
CA VAL A 111 -5.52 1.58 4.72
C VAL A 111 -4.53 2.49 5.43
N THR A 112 -5.05 3.32 6.31
CA THR A 112 -4.28 4.25 7.13
C THR A 112 -4.21 3.69 8.54
N ILE A 113 -3.00 3.46 9.05
CA ILE A 113 -2.76 2.87 10.38
C ILE A 113 -1.99 3.88 11.22
N ASP A 114 -2.60 4.30 12.32
CA ASP A 114 -2.02 5.27 13.24
C ASP A 114 -0.74 4.71 13.89
N ASP A 115 0.40 5.39 13.69
CA ASP A 115 1.65 5.02 14.36
C ASP A 115 1.71 5.76 15.70
N VAL A 116 1.61 5.01 16.79
CA VAL A 116 1.51 5.54 18.17
C VAL A 116 2.67 6.49 18.52
N ILE A 117 3.86 6.30 17.93
CA ILE A 117 5.03 7.17 18.12
C ILE A 117 5.88 7.18 16.84
N PRO A 118 6.27 8.37 16.32
CA PRO A 118 5.76 9.69 16.67
C PRO A 118 4.36 9.95 16.07
N ASP A 119 3.56 10.80 16.72
CA ASP A 119 2.11 11.03 16.50
C ASP A 119 1.71 11.66 15.16
N TRP A 120 2.70 12.14 14.40
CA TRP A 120 2.56 12.68 13.05
C TRP A 120 2.94 11.70 11.91
N ASN A 121 3.20 10.44 12.26
CA ASN A 121 3.52 9.37 11.32
C ASN A 121 2.36 8.38 11.22
N TRP A 122 2.28 7.71 10.09
CA TRP A 122 1.38 6.58 9.92
C TRP A 122 1.99 5.54 8.99
N THR A 123 1.55 4.31 9.15
CA THR A 123 1.77 3.27 8.15
C THR A 123 0.58 3.26 7.20
N GLU A 124 0.84 3.27 5.90
CA GLU A 124 -0.17 3.22 4.85
C GLU A 124 0.00 1.93 4.03
N MET A 125 -1.10 1.26 3.73
CA MET A 125 -1.17 0.23 2.70
C MET A 125 -2.12 0.68 1.60
N ARG A 126 -1.64 0.68 0.37
CA ARG A 126 -2.46 0.95 -0.82
C ARG A 126 -2.53 -0.28 -1.69
N ALA A 127 -3.73 -0.67 -2.12
CA ALA A 127 -3.92 -1.81 -2.99
C ALA A 127 -4.68 -1.42 -4.27
N CYS A 128 -4.12 -1.76 -5.42
CA CYS A 128 -4.78 -1.72 -6.73
C CYS A 128 -5.22 -3.12 -7.11
N LEU A 129 -6.52 -3.31 -7.37
CA LEU A 129 -7.09 -4.59 -7.77
C LEU A 129 -7.68 -4.49 -9.18
N ARG A 130 -7.56 -5.54 -9.97
CA ARG A 130 -8.16 -5.67 -11.29
C ARG A 130 -9.05 -6.90 -11.34
N GLY A 131 -10.26 -6.77 -11.90
CA GLY A 131 -11.23 -7.85 -11.95
C GLY A 131 -10.83 -9.02 -12.87
N PRO A 132 -11.69 -10.04 -12.99
CA PRO A 132 -13.11 -10.01 -12.61
C PRO A 132 -13.43 -10.23 -11.13
N SER A 133 -12.57 -10.88 -10.35
CA SER A 133 -12.89 -11.34 -8.98
C SER A 133 -12.51 -10.31 -7.90
N LEU A 134 -12.96 -9.06 -8.05
CA LEU A 134 -12.57 -7.96 -7.17
C LEU A 134 -12.88 -8.19 -5.69
N ASP A 135 -14.01 -8.82 -5.38
CA ASP A 135 -14.41 -9.09 -4.00
C ASP A 135 -13.53 -10.17 -3.35
N ASP A 136 -13.15 -11.21 -4.11
CA ASP A 136 -12.20 -12.23 -3.64
C ASP A 136 -10.80 -11.64 -3.42
N LEU A 137 -10.36 -10.75 -4.32
CA LEU A 137 -9.08 -10.05 -4.16
C LEU A 137 -9.09 -9.14 -2.93
N GLN A 138 -10.18 -8.41 -2.69
CA GLN A 138 -10.34 -7.62 -1.48
C GLN A 138 -10.32 -8.50 -0.23
N ALA A 139 -10.98 -9.66 -0.25
CA ALA A 139 -10.93 -10.61 0.86
C ALA A 139 -9.50 -11.11 1.14
N GLN A 140 -8.67 -11.30 0.10
CA GLN A 140 -7.24 -11.62 0.28
C GLN A 140 -6.46 -10.47 0.94
N ILE A 141 -6.75 -9.22 0.57
CA ILE A 141 -6.16 -8.04 1.23
C ILE A 141 -6.56 -8.00 2.70
N GLU A 142 -7.84 -8.16 3.01
CA GLU A 142 -8.32 -8.17 4.39
C GLU A 142 -7.73 -9.34 5.20
N ALA A 143 -7.54 -10.51 4.58
CA ALA A 143 -6.86 -11.65 5.21
C ALA A 143 -5.38 -11.34 5.51
N MET A 144 -4.63 -10.72 4.58
CA MET A 144 -3.26 -10.25 4.83
C MET A 144 -3.23 -9.27 6.01
N LEU A 145 -4.12 -8.26 6.02
CA LEU A 145 -4.20 -7.28 7.09
C LEU A 145 -4.48 -7.90 8.47
N ALA A 146 -5.26 -8.98 8.52
CA ALA A 146 -5.56 -9.70 9.76
C ALA A 146 -4.33 -10.39 10.38
N THR A 147 -3.27 -10.64 9.60
CA THR A 147 -2.02 -11.26 10.08
C THR A 147 -0.97 -10.23 10.52
N VAL A 148 -1.26 -8.93 10.38
CA VAL A 148 -0.29 -7.88 10.69
C VAL A 148 0.09 -7.89 12.16
N THR A 149 1.40 -7.86 12.41
CA THR A 149 1.99 -7.74 13.73
C THR A 149 3.06 -6.64 13.74
N TRP A 150 3.26 -6.05 14.93
CA TRP A 150 4.25 -5.01 15.17
C TRP A 150 5.25 -5.50 16.21
N ASN A 151 6.45 -5.84 15.78
CA ASN A 151 7.54 -6.16 16.69
C ASN A 151 8.17 -4.86 17.20
N GLN A 152 8.47 -4.77 18.49
CA GLN A 152 9.21 -3.64 19.06
C GLN A 152 10.69 -3.72 18.68
#